data_AF-A0A832GTF2-F1
#
_entry.id   AF-A0A832GTF2-F1
#
_cell.length_a   1.000
_cell.length_b   1.000
_cell.length_c   1.000
_cell.angle_alpha   90.00
_cell.angle_beta   90.00
_cell.angle_gamma   90.00
#
_symmetry.space_group_name_H-M   'P 1'
#
loop_
_entity.id
_entity.type
_entity.pdbx_description
1 polymer ?
#
loop_
_entity_poly.entity_id
_entity_poly.type
_entity_poly.pdbx_seq_one_letter_code
_entity_poly.pdbx_strand_id
1 'polypeptide(L)'
;MKKQKENKNRDNKKQKKKSELDEMLKSVKDDEFVIENDLGDLEEIEEDGEFIKQVKEFEKQHKKGKLVKVFSALGKPEFKKLPLEQEVLKEEYSRLIGLLDSKKIFVHFQNEYPKEEKYRFIIEEVFNQDVGNEKTTFVYEDFHPEFIDDEEDEE
;
A
#
# COMPACT_ATOMS: atom_id res chain seq x y z
N MET A 1 -26.03 38.00 11.13
CA MET A 1 -25.32 37.79 12.42
C MET A 1 -25.60 36.38 12.98
N LYS A 2 -24.91 35.32 12.52
CA LYS A 2 -25.09 33.94 13.05
C LYS A 2 -23.78 33.16 13.28
N LYS A 3 -22.61 33.79 13.17
CA LYS A 3 -21.29 33.10 13.19
C LYS A 3 -20.58 33.06 14.56
N GLN A 4 -21.24 33.46 15.66
CA GLN A 4 -20.59 33.58 16.98
C GLN A 4 -21.03 32.54 18.03
N LYS A 5 -21.96 31.63 17.73
CA LYS A 5 -22.44 30.64 18.73
C LYS A 5 -21.81 29.24 18.64
N GLU A 6 -21.13 28.87 17.54
CA GLU A 6 -20.56 27.52 17.41
C GLU A 6 -19.17 27.33 18.03
N ASN A 7 -18.36 28.39 18.17
CA ASN A 7 -16.99 28.24 18.67
C ASN A 7 -16.89 28.01 20.19
N LYS A 8 -17.85 28.47 20.99
CA LYS A 8 -17.81 28.25 22.45
C LYS A 8 -18.08 26.81 22.89
N ASN A 9 -18.68 25.98 22.02
CA ASN A 9 -19.08 24.62 22.40
C ASN A 9 -18.00 23.55 22.17
N ARG A 10 -16.99 23.84 21.33
CA ARG A 10 -15.90 22.88 21.03
C ARG A 10 -14.81 22.90 22.10
N ASP A 11 -14.54 24.06 22.70
CA ASP A 11 -13.51 24.19 23.73
C ASP A 11 -13.90 23.51 25.05
N ASN A 12 -15.17 23.64 25.47
CA ASN A 12 -15.68 22.98 26.68
C ASN A 12 -15.64 21.44 26.59
N LYS A 13 -15.83 20.87 25.38
CA LYS A 13 -15.80 19.41 25.18
C LYS A 13 -14.38 18.84 25.19
N LYS A 14 -13.38 19.65 24.83
CA LYS A 14 -11.95 19.28 24.86
C LYS A 14 -11.36 19.35 26.27
N GLN A 15 -11.77 20.32 27.08
CA GLN A 15 -11.31 20.41 28.48
C GLN A 15 -11.85 19.24 29.34
N LYS A 16 -13.11 18.85 29.15
CA LYS A 16 -13.73 17.76 29.94
C LYS A 16 -13.11 16.38 29.68
N LYS A 17 -12.72 16.09 28.44
CA LYS A 17 -12.03 14.82 28.09
C LYS A 17 -10.60 14.74 28.64
N LYS A 18 -9.91 15.87 28.77
CA LYS A 18 -8.55 15.90 29.33
C LYS A 18 -8.55 15.61 30.83
N SER A 19 -9.55 16.10 31.57
CA SER A 19 -9.67 15.82 33.01
C SER A 19 -10.05 14.36 33.29
N GLU A 20 -10.93 13.76 32.48
CA GLU A 20 -11.32 12.34 32.63
C GLU A 20 -10.13 11.39 32.37
N LEU A 21 -9.28 11.70 31.38
CA LEU A 21 -8.07 10.92 31.09
C LEU A 21 -7.02 11.03 32.20
N ASP A 22 -6.88 12.19 32.82
CA ASP A 22 -5.95 12.42 33.94
C ASP A 22 -6.43 11.70 35.22
N GLU A 23 -7.75 11.60 35.39
CA GLU A 23 -8.39 10.92 36.52
C GLU A 23 -8.28 9.39 36.40
N MET A 24 -8.44 8.83 35.19
CA MET A 24 -8.14 7.41 34.92
C MET A 24 -6.66 7.07 35.10
N LEU A 25 -5.74 7.98 34.75
CA LEU A 25 -4.31 7.74 34.93
C LEU A 25 -3.87 7.79 36.40
N LYS A 26 -4.62 8.51 37.25
CA LYS A 26 -4.41 8.51 38.71
C LYS A 26 -4.95 7.23 39.36
N SER A 27 -6.12 6.75 38.98
CA SER A 27 -6.67 5.52 39.57
C SER A 27 -5.78 4.29 39.29
N VAL A 28 -5.10 4.25 38.14
CA VAL A 28 -4.16 3.16 37.78
C VAL A 28 -2.89 3.16 38.64
N LYS A 29 -2.55 4.29 39.29
CA LYS A 29 -1.35 4.39 40.14
C LYS A 29 -1.60 3.97 41.59
N ASP A 30 -2.86 4.01 42.03
CA ASP A 30 -3.25 3.69 43.40
C ASP A 30 -3.74 2.24 43.56
N ASP A 31 -4.11 1.57 42.46
CA ASP A 31 -4.23 0.11 42.46
C ASP A 31 -2.81 -0.47 42.43
N GLU A 32 -2.36 -0.93 43.59
CA GLU A 32 -1.15 -1.71 43.80
C GLU A 32 -1.24 -3.00 42.97
N PHE A 33 -0.88 -2.90 41.69
CA PHE A 33 -0.69 -4.02 40.79
C PHE A 33 0.53 -4.78 41.30
N VAL A 34 0.30 -5.68 42.26
CA VAL A 34 1.27 -6.68 42.69
C VAL A 34 1.48 -7.60 41.49
N ILE A 35 2.50 -7.30 40.70
CA ILE A 35 3.10 -8.27 39.80
C ILE A 35 3.79 -9.27 40.73
N GLU A 36 3.08 -10.34 41.07
CA GLU A 36 3.76 -11.54 41.55
C GLU A 36 4.75 -11.93 40.45
N ASN A 37 6.04 -11.83 40.75
CA ASN A 37 7.15 -12.24 39.90
C ASN A 37 7.13 -13.77 39.73
N ASP A 38 6.14 -14.28 39.01
CA ASP A 38 6.15 -15.65 38.44
C ASP A 38 6.73 -15.64 37.02
N LEU A 39 7.52 -14.61 36.70
CA LEU A 39 8.50 -14.63 35.63
C LEU A 39 9.78 -15.19 36.22
N GLY A 40 9.85 -16.52 36.27
CA GLY A 40 11.12 -17.23 36.43
C GLY A 40 12.12 -16.64 35.45
N ASP A 41 13.31 -16.32 35.96
CA ASP A 41 14.43 -15.67 35.28
C ASP A 41 14.16 -15.44 33.80
N LEU A 42 13.67 -14.25 33.46
CA LEU A 42 13.92 -13.70 32.14
C LEU A 42 15.43 -13.49 32.08
N GLU A 43 16.16 -14.58 31.82
CA GLU A 43 17.49 -14.54 31.25
C GLU A 43 17.44 -13.41 30.23
N GLU A 44 18.31 -12.41 30.43
CA GLU A 44 18.59 -11.38 29.44
C GLU A 44 18.59 -12.09 28.10
N ILE A 45 17.50 -11.91 27.33
CA ILE A 45 17.48 -12.29 25.93
C ILE A 45 18.55 -11.35 25.39
N GLU A 46 19.78 -11.84 25.26
CA GLU A 46 20.82 -11.19 24.49
C GLU A 46 20.16 -10.94 23.15
N GLU A 47 19.63 -9.73 22.97
CA GLU A 47 18.88 -9.33 21.79
C GLU A 47 19.76 -9.67 20.62
N ASP A 48 19.43 -10.76 19.91
CA ASP A 48 20.28 -11.40 18.93
C ASP A 48 20.87 -10.33 18.02
N GLY A 49 22.14 -9.99 18.25
CA GLY A 49 22.81 -8.92 17.52
C GLY A 49 22.79 -9.18 16.01
N GLU A 50 22.61 -10.45 15.63
CA GLU A 50 22.38 -10.92 14.27
C GLU A 50 21.00 -10.57 13.73
N PHE A 51 19.92 -10.72 14.51
CA PHE A 51 18.57 -10.33 14.10
C PHE A 51 18.49 -8.81 13.88
N ILE A 52 18.98 -8.01 14.84
CA ILE A 52 19.00 -6.55 14.72
C ILE A 52 19.87 -6.11 13.54
N LYS A 53 20.99 -6.80 13.29
CA LYS A 53 21.84 -6.54 12.12
C LYS A 53 21.13 -6.91 10.82
N GLN A 54 20.44 -8.03 10.76
CA GLN A 54 19.66 -8.47 9.60
C GLN A 54 18.52 -7.51 9.29
N VAL A 55 17.78 -7.04 10.30
CA VAL A 55 16.74 -6.01 10.16
C VAL A 55 17.35 -4.69 9.67
N LYS A 56 18.48 -4.24 10.23
CA LYS A 56 19.17 -3.03 9.78
C LYS A 56 19.74 -3.15 8.35
N GLU A 57 20.20 -4.34 7.97
CA GLU A 57 20.70 -4.64 6.63
C GLU A 57 19.56 -4.60 5.63
N PHE A 58 18.42 -5.22 5.97
CA PHE A 58 17.17 -5.15 5.22
C PHE A 58 16.71 -3.69 5.06
N GLU A 59 16.60 -2.94 6.15
CA GLU A 59 16.25 -1.51 6.08
C GLU A 59 17.23 -0.73 5.20
N LYS A 60 18.55 -0.96 5.30
CA LYS A 60 19.54 -0.27 4.45
C LYS A 60 19.41 -0.60 2.96
N GLN A 61 19.05 -1.85 2.64
CA GLN A 61 18.82 -2.28 1.26
C GLN A 61 17.53 -1.66 0.71
N HIS A 62 16.46 -1.63 1.51
CA HIS A 62 15.16 -1.10 1.09
C HIS A 62 15.03 0.43 1.17
N LYS A 63 15.83 1.11 1.99
CA LYS A 63 15.80 2.59 2.15
C LYS A 63 16.44 3.36 0.98
N LYS A 64 17.11 2.67 0.04
CA LYS A 64 17.82 3.29 -1.09
C LYS A 64 17.03 3.35 -2.41
N GLY A 65 15.87 2.69 -2.49
CA GLY A 65 15.04 2.75 -3.68
C GLY A 65 14.23 4.04 -3.73
N LYS A 66 14.65 5.02 -4.55
CA LYS A 66 13.74 6.10 -4.93
C LYS A 66 12.63 5.49 -5.79
N LEU A 67 11.44 5.38 -5.22
CA LEU A 67 10.26 4.99 -5.97
C LEU A 67 9.95 6.08 -7.01
N VAL A 68 9.72 5.67 -8.25
CA VAL A 68 9.33 6.53 -9.35
C VAL A 68 8.13 5.91 -10.05
N LYS A 69 7.21 6.74 -10.54
CA LYS A 69 6.10 6.24 -11.35
C LYS A 69 6.60 5.48 -12.57
N VAL A 70 5.94 4.38 -12.94
CA VAL A 70 6.25 3.60 -14.15
C VAL A 70 6.33 4.50 -15.38
N PHE A 71 5.37 5.42 -15.54
CA PHE A 71 5.39 6.39 -16.65
C PHE A 71 6.69 7.20 -16.72
N SER A 72 7.22 7.62 -15.56
CA SER A 72 8.50 8.34 -15.49
C SER A 72 9.71 7.41 -15.67
N ALA A 73 9.64 6.18 -15.14
CA ALA A 73 10.68 5.17 -15.28
C ALA A 73 10.92 4.77 -16.75
N LEU A 74 9.85 4.77 -17.54
CA LEU A 74 9.86 4.54 -18.99
C LEU A 74 10.35 5.76 -19.80
N GLY A 75 10.59 6.91 -19.17
CA GLY A 75 10.99 8.13 -19.88
C GLY A 75 9.83 8.90 -20.50
N LYS A 76 8.61 8.76 -19.96
CA LYS A 76 7.37 9.41 -20.44
C LYS A 76 7.07 9.07 -21.91
N PRO A 77 6.84 7.79 -22.23
CA PRO A 77 6.56 7.38 -23.59
C PRO A 77 5.30 8.07 -24.11
N GLU A 78 5.31 8.51 -25.37
CA GLU A 78 4.08 8.89 -26.06
C GLU A 78 3.27 7.63 -26.35
N PHE A 79 2.01 7.64 -25.91
CA PHE A 79 1.05 6.56 -26.12
C PHE A 79 -0.24 7.13 -26.70
N LYS A 80 -0.91 6.35 -27.54
CA LYS A 80 -2.22 6.74 -28.09
C LYS A 80 -3.33 6.37 -27.11
N LYS A 81 -4.32 7.26 -26.95
CA LYS A 81 -5.53 6.97 -26.15
C LYS A 81 -6.49 6.11 -26.96
N LEU A 82 -7.28 5.29 -26.25
CA LEU A 82 -8.39 4.54 -26.84
C LEU A 82 -9.54 5.49 -27.24
N PRO A 83 -10.37 5.11 -28.24
CA PRO A 83 -10.32 3.87 -29.01
C PRO A 83 -9.25 3.88 -30.12
N LEU A 84 -8.76 2.70 -30.48
CA LEU A 84 -7.79 2.49 -31.56
C LEU A 84 -8.27 1.39 -32.50
N GLU A 85 -7.86 1.46 -33.76
CA GLU A 85 -8.04 0.36 -34.72
C GLU A 85 -7.22 -0.87 -34.29
N GLN A 86 -7.71 -2.07 -34.56
CA GLN A 86 -7.12 -3.31 -34.03
C GLN A 86 -5.64 -3.52 -34.43
N GLU A 87 -5.27 -3.14 -35.65
CA GLU A 87 -3.88 -3.23 -36.12
C GLU A 87 -2.98 -2.28 -35.34
N VAL A 88 -3.39 -1.01 -35.21
CA VAL A 88 -2.68 0.02 -34.45
C VAL A 88 -2.57 -0.34 -32.97
N LEU A 89 -3.64 -0.89 -32.39
CA LEU A 89 -3.65 -1.34 -31.01
C LEU A 89 -2.66 -2.48 -30.77
N LYS A 90 -2.58 -3.45 -31.70
CA LYS A 90 -1.65 -4.57 -31.60
C LYS A 90 -0.20 -4.09 -31.63
N GLU A 91 0.14 -3.18 -32.54
CA GLU A 91 1.48 -2.59 -32.63
C GLU A 91 1.84 -1.79 -31.38
N GLU A 92 0.95 -0.91 -30.93
CA GLU A 92 1.19 -0.05 -29.78
C GLU A 92 1.28 -0.88 -28.48
N TYR A 93 0.44 -1.90 -28.31
CA TYR A 93 0.54 -2.84 -27.20
C TYR A 93 1.88 -3.56 -27.18
N SER A 94 2.31 -4.13 -28.31
CA SER A 94 3.61 -4.80 -28.41
C SER A 94 4.78 -3.86 -28.12
N ARG A 95 4.70 -2.60 -28.57
CA ARG A 95 5.69 -1.56 -28.26
C ARG A 95 5.75 -1.26 -26.77
N LEU A 96 4.61 -1.05 -26.11
CA LEU A 96 4.57 -0.77 -24.67
C LEU A 96 5.08 -1.95 -23.83
N ILE A 97 4.72 -3.19 -24.19
CA ILE A 97 5.25 -4.39 -23.52
C ILE A 97 6.78 -4.47 -23.65
N GLY A 98 7.35 -4.21 -24.84
CA GLY A 98 8.80 -4.18 -25.00
C GLY A 98 9.49 -3.08 -24.18
N LEU A 99 8.84 -1.92 -24.03
CA LEU A 99 9.34 -0.84 -23.17
C LEU A 99 9.33 -1.23 -21.69
N LEU A 100 8.25 -1.86 -21.23
CA LEU A 100 8.12 -2.36 -19.86
C LEU A 100 9.19 -3.44 -19.56
N ASP A 101 9.36 -4.39 -20.47
CA ASP A 101 10.37 -5.46 -20.35
C ASP A 101 11.80 -4.89 -20.26
N SER A 102 12.11 -3.85 -21.04
CA SER A 102 13.42 -3.16 -20.96
C SER A 102 13.71 -2.55 -19.59
N LYS A 103 12.67 -2.28 -18.79
CA LYS A 103 12.75 -1.77 -17.41
C LYS A 103 12.52 -2.85 -16.35
N LYS A 104 12.49 -4.13 -16.73
CA LYS A 104 12.18 -5.27 -15.84
C LYS A 104 10.80 -5.15 -15.19
N ILE A 105 9.85 -4.51 -15.89
CA ILE A 105 8.46 -4.39 -15.47
C ILE A 105 7.64 -5.38 -16.30
N PHE A 106 6.93 -6.28 -15.63
CA PHE A 106 6.13 -7.33 -16.26
C PHE A 106 4.66 -7.12 -15.95
N VAL A 107 3.79 -7.37 -16.93
CA VAL A 107 2.34 -7.30 -16.77
C VAL A 107 1.76 -8.66 -17.12
N HIS A 108 1.05 -9.26 -16.18
CA HIS A 108 0.42 -10.57 -16.30
C HIS A 108 -1.09 -10.47 -16.13
N PHE A 109 -1.76 -11.44 -16.74
CA PHE A 109 -3.19 -11.65 -16.70
C PHE A 109 -3.38 -13.15 -16.47
N GLN A 110 -4.12 -13.53 -15.45
CA GLN A 110 -4.48 -14.92 -15.18
C GLN A 110 -5.54 -15.39 -16.18
N ASN A 111 -6.50 -14.51 -16.50
CA ASN A 111 -7.57 -14.77 -17.45
C ASN A 111 -7.31 -14.16 -18.85
N GLU A 112 -8.11 -14.60 -19.84
CA GLU A 112 -8.03 -14.07 -21.20
C GLU A 112 -8.89 -12.81 -21.37
N TYR A 113 -8.23 -11.66 -21.35
CA TYR A 113 -8.89 -10.37 -21.63
C TYR A 113 -8.67 -9.86 -23.06
N PRO A 114 -9.61 -9.06 -23.60
CA PRO A 114 -9.42 -8.32 -24.83
C PRO A 114 -8.16 -7.46 -24.79
N LYS A 115 -7.49 -7.30 -25.93
CA LYS A 115 -6.27 -6.50 -26.00
C LYS A 115 -6.51 -5.02 -25.63
N GLU A 116 -7.71 -4.53 -25.87
CA GLU A 116 -8.15 -3.19 -25.48
C GLU A 116 -8.10 -3.01 -23.96
N GLU A 117 -8.58 -4.01 -23.21
CA GLU A 117 -8.52 -4.05 -21.75
C GLU A 117 -7.08 -4.11 -21.26
N LYS A 118 -6.29 -5.03 -21.82
CA LYS A 118 -4.87 -5.18 -21.46
C LYS A 118 -4.09 -3.89 -21.70
N TYR A 119 -4.37 -3.20 -22.80
CA TYR A 119 -3.76 -1.92 -23.14
C TYR A 119 -4.22 -0.81 -22.20
N ARG A 120 -5.53 -0.74 -21.90
CA ARG A 120 -6.11 0.21 -20.95
C ARG A 120 -5.48 0.09 -19.57
N PHE A 121 -5.37 -1.13 -19.06
CA PHE A 121 -4.72 -1.42 -17.78
C PHE A 121 -3.30 -0.84 -17.71
N ILE A 122 -2.51 -1.01 -18.78
CA ILE A 122 -1.15 -0.48 -18.84
C ILE A 122 -1.13 1.05 -18.74
N ILE A 123 -1.92 1.75 -19.57
CA ILE A 123 -1.85 3.21 -19.69
C ILE A 123 -2.54 3.94 -18.54
N GLU A 124 -3.60 3.36 -17.95
CA GLU A 124 -4.40 4.01 -16.92
C GLU A 124 -3.95 3.62 -15.51
N GLU A 125 -3.53 2.38 -15.30
CA GLU A 125 -3.25 1.87 -13.96
C GLU A 125 -1.76 1.63 -13.74
N VAL A 126 -1.12 0.81 -14.58
CA VAL A 126 0.30 0.47 -14.42
C VAL A 126 1.18 1.71 -14.48
N PHE A 127 0.91 2.64 -15.40
CA PHE A 127 1.65 3.90 -15.50
C PHE A 127 1.63 4.78 -14.24
N ASN A 128 0.58 4.64 -13.43
CA ASN A 128 0.41 5.36 -12.18
C ASN A 128 1.05 4.67 -10.97
N GLN A 129 1.45 3.41 -11.11
CA GLN A 129 2.13 2.67 -10.04
C GLN A 129 3.57 3.16 -9.83
N ASP A 130 4.02 3.07 -8.58
CA ASP A 130 5.38 3.39 -8.19
C ASP A 130 6.27 2.15 -8.29
N VAL A 131 7.41 2.29 -8.97
CA VAL A 131 8.40 1.23 -9.15
C VAL A 131 9.77 1.67 -8.70
N GLY A 132 10.52 0.73 -8.14
CA GLY A 132 11.94 0.91 -7.81
C GLY A 132 12.85 0.50 -8.97
N ASN A 133 14.12 0.22 -8.63
CA ASN A 133 15.11 -0.34 -9.58
C ASN A 133 15.05 -1.87 -9.66
N GLU A 134 14.12 -2.49 -8.95
CA GLU A 134 13.97 -3.94 -8.86
C GLU A 134 13.03 -4.45 -9.93
N LYS A 135 13.04 -5.77 -10.14
CA LYS A 135 12.07 -6.41 -11.03
C LYS A 135 10.68 -6.28 -10.42
N THR A 136 9.74 -5.71 -11.15
CA THR A 136 8.35 -5.54 -10.68
C THR A 136 7.39 -6.26 -11.62
N THR A 137 6.41 -6.94 -11.04
CA THR A 137 5.36 -7.63 -11.78
C THR A 137 4.01 -7.08 -11.33
N PHE A 138 3.15 -6.74 -12.28
CA PHE A 138 1.77 -6.34 -12.05
C PHE A 138 0.84 -7.42 -12.59
N VAL A 139 -0.09 -7.90 -11.77
CA VAL A 139 -1.12 -8.87 -12.15
C VAL A 139 -2.45 -8.13 -12.20
N TYR A 140 -3.20 -8.24 -13.30
CA TYR A 140 -4.44 -7.49 -13.49
C TYR A 140 -5.48 -7.75 -12.40
N GLU A 141 -5.62 -9.01 -12.00
CA GLU A 141 -6.59 -9.48 -11.01
C GLU A 141 -6.31 -8.93 -9.60
N ASP A 142 -5.08 -8.48 -9.31
CA ASP A 142 -4.77 -7.78 -8.05
C ASP A 142 -5.44 -6.38 -7.99
N PHE A 143 -5.77 -5.80 -9.14
CA PHE A 143 -6.43 -4.50 -9.27
C PHE A 143 -7.93 -4.64 -9.54
N HIS A 144 -8.32 -5.75 -10.17
CA HIS A 144 -9.70 -6.08 -10.55
C HIS A 144 -10.06 -7.46 -10.00
N PRO A 145 -10.26 -7.60 -8.68
CA PRO A 145 -10.65 -8.88 -8.10
C PRO A 145 -11.99 -9.30 -8.70
N GLU A 146 -12.02 -10.49 -9.30
CA GLU A 146 -13.28 -11.12 -9.71
C GLU A 146 -13.99 -11.57 -8.43
N PHE A 147 -15.14 -10.98 -8.13
CA PHE A 147 -16.03 -11.53 -7.12
C PHE A 147 -16.64 -12.80 -7.71
N ILE A 148 -16.11 -13.96 -7.31
CA ILE A 148 -16.87 -15.19 -7.39
C ILE A 148 -17.95 -15.04 -6.33
N ASP A 149 -19.17 -14.69 -6.74
CA ASP A 149 -20.34 -14.84 -5.89
C ASP A 149 -20.52 -16.34 -5.66
N ASP A 150 -19.97 -16.85 -4.56
CA ASP A 150 -20.31 -18.17 -4.00
C ASP A 150 -21.73 -18.11 -3.39
N GLU A 151 -22.74 -17.61 -4.13
CA GLU A 151 -24.16 -17.85 -3.80
C GLU A 151 -24.57 -19.24 -4.34
N GLU A 152 -23.97 -20.29 -3.78
CA GLU A 152 -24.67 -21.57 -3.63
C GLU A 152 -25.23 -21.61 -2.20
N ASP A 153 -26.29 -20.83 -1.97
CA ASP A 153 -27.20 -21.11 -0.85
C ASP A 153 -27.82 -22.49 -1.12
N GLU A 154 -27.28 -23.50 -0.45
CA GLU A 154 -27.76 -24.89 -0.44
C GLU A 154 -29.29 -24.93 -0.20
N GLU A 155 -30.05 -25.48 -1.15
CA GLU A 155 -31.50 -25.80 -1.00
C GLU A 155 -31.76 -26.92 0.03
#